data_AF-A0A6I4XWE0-F1
#
_entry.id   AF-A0A6I4XWE0-F1
#
_cell.length_a   1.000
_cell.length_b   1.000
_cell.length_c   1.000
_cell.angle_alpha   90.00
_cell.angle_beta   90.00
_cell.angle_gamma   90.00
#
_symmetry.space_group_name_H-M   'P 1'
#
loop_
_entity.id
_entity.type
_entity.pdbx_description
1 polymer ?
#
loop_
_entity_poly.entity_id
_entity_poly.type
_entity_poly.pdbx_seq_one_letter_code
_entity_poly.pdbx_strand_id
1 'polypeptide(L)'
;MYLSIEEFIDKAEKTGKKISDLMIEQEMERSQKSYEEIWTQMGQNLDVMDAAVKRSQEGAGVFSPTGLTGGDAARLKKYRAAGKTLSGDLMMSAVQAALGTN
;
A
#
# COMPACT_ATOMS: atom_id res chain seq x y z
N MET A 1 15.72 13.74 11.89
CA MET A 1 14.69 13.82 10.84
C MET A 1 15.29 14.57 9.67
N TYR A 2 15.35 13.95 8.49
CA TYR A 2 15.86 14.61 7.28
C TYR A 2 14.94 15.76 6.85
N LEU A 3 15.53 16.89 6.48
CA LEU A 3 14.79 18.11 6.12
C LEU A 3 14.71 18.33 4.60
N SER A 4 15.47 17.56 3.82
CA SER A 4 15.43 17.57 2.36
C SER A 4 15.74 16.19 1.77
N ILE A 5 15.38 16.00 0.50
CA ILE A 5 15.74 14.79 -0.27
C ILE A 5 17.26 14.72 -0.46
N GLU A 6 17.92 15.86 -0.68
CA GLU A 6 19.37 15.94 -0.85
C GLU A 6 20.11 15.41 0.39
N GLU A 7 19.75 15.88 1.58
CA GLU A 7 20.33 15.40 2.85
C GLU A 7 20.19 13.89 3.01
N PHE A 8 19.03 13.37 2.58
CA PHE A 8 18.70 11.96 2.71
C PHE A 8 19.50 11.07 1.74
N ILE A 9 19.69 11.52 0.50
CA ILE A 9 20.55 10.86 -0.49
C ILE A 9 22.01 10.90 -0.05
N ASP A 10 22.49 12.08 0.34
CA ASP A 10 23.86 12.29 0.82
C ASP A 10 24.21 11.33 1.97
N LYS A 11 23.28 11.12 2.90
CA LYS A 11 23.48 10.21 4.03
C LYS A 11 23.55 8.75 3.57
N ALA A 12 22.68 8.34 2.65
CA ALA A 12 22.68 6.98 2.10
C ALA A 12 24.01 6.68 1.39
N GLU A 13 24.48 7.60 0.55
CA GLU A 13 25.75 7.45 -0.18
C GLU A 13 26.95 7.44 0.77
N LYS A 14 27.03 8.38 1.72
CA LYS A 14 28.16 8.47 2.67
C LYS A 14 28.26 7.26 3.60
N THR A 15 27.12 6.66 3.98
CA THR A 15 27.09 5.52 4.90
C THR A 15 27.05 4.16 4.19
N GLY A 16 26.79 4.15 2.89
CA GLY A 16 26.55 2.92 2.11
C GLY A 16 25.27 2.17 2.50
N LYS A 17 24.40 2.78 3.33
CA LYS A 17 23.14 2.18 3.78
C LYS A 17 22.05 2.36 2.72
N LYS A 18 21.08 1.44 2.70
CA LYS A 18 19.88 1.64 1.89
C LYS A 18 19.02 2.75 2.49
N ILE A 19 18.27 3.43 1.63
CA ILE A 19 17.23 4.39 2.00
C ILE A 19 16.24 3.78 3.02
N SER A 20 15.87 2.51 2.84
CA SER A 20 14.98 1.79 3.77
C SER A 20 15.55 1.70 5.19
N ASP A 21 16.86 1.47 5.31
CA ASP A 21 17.52 1.28 6.59
C ASP A 21 17.58 2.60 7.34
N LEU A 22 17.92 3.69 6.62
CA LEU A 22 17.89 5.04 7.16
C LEU A 22 16.50 5.49 7.60
N MET A 23 15.44 5.10 6.88
CA MET A 23 14.06 5.39 7.29
C MET A 23 13.69 4.65 8.57
N ILE A 24 14.07 3.38 8.71
CA ILE A 24 13.76 2.61 9.91
C ILE A 24 14.54 3.18 11.11
N GLU A 25 15.82 3.52 10.94
CA GLU A 25 16.61 4.18 11.99
C GLU A 25 15.98 5.50 12.45
N GLN A 26 15.54 6.33 11.51
CA GLN A 26 14.81 7.56 11.84
C GLN A 26 13.49 7.28 12.57
N GLU A 27 12.75 6.24 12.17
CA GLU A 27 11.50 5.87 12.84
C GLU A 27 11.75 5.32 14.25
N MET A 28 12.84 4.57 14.46
CA MET A 28 13.28 4.14 15.79
C MET A 28 13.56 5.36 16.68
N GLU A 29 14.31 6.34 16.18
CA GLU A 29 14.58 7.59 16.91
C GLU A 29 13.29 8.38 17.22
N ARG A 30 12.37 8.47 16.25
CA ARG A 30 11.14 9.28 16.39
C ARG A 30 10.13 8.63 17.33
N SER A 31 9.91 7.32 17.19
CA SER A 31 8.88 6.58 17.92
C SER A 31 9.39 5.95 19.21
N GLN A 32 10.71 5.95 19.44
CA GLN A 32 11.38 5.30 20.57
C GLN A 32 11.08 3.79 20.64
N LYS A 33 10.97 3.15 19.47
CA LYS A 33 10.68 1.72 19.31
C LYS A 33 11.90 0.98 18.78
N SER A 34 11.96 -0.32 19.05
CA SER A 34 12.96 -1.20 18.46
C SER A 34 12.71 -1.41 16.97
N TYR A 35 13.74 -1.90 16.28
CA TYR A 35 13.63 -2.32 14.88
C TYR A 35 12.51 -3.35 14.69
N GLU A 36 12.47 -4.35 15.58
CA GLU A 36 11.50 -5.45 15.52
C GLU A 36 10.08 -4.96 15.71
N GLU A 37 9.85 -4.01 16.60
CA GLU A 37 8.52 -3.41 16.81
C GLU A 37 8.05 -2.65 15.57
N ILE A 38 8.93 -1.86 14.94
CA ILE A 38 8.61 -1.12 13.72
C ILE A 38 8.36 -2.08 12.56
N TRP A 39 9.24 -3.06 12.38
CA TRP A 39 9.12 -4.07 11.32
C TRP A 39 7.82 -4.88 11.46
N THR A 40 7.49 -5.28 12.69
CA THR A 40 6.24 -5.98 12.99
C THR A 40 5.03 -5.09 12.69
N GLN A 41 5.06 -3.81 13.08
CA GLN A 41 3.98 -2.88 12.77
C GLN A 41 3.80 -2.67 11.26
N MET A 42 4.90 -2.56 10.51
CA MET A 42 4.85 -2.47 9.04
C MET A 42 4.20 -3.71 8.43
N GLY A 43 4.53 -4.91 8.93
CA GLY A 43 3.90 -6.16 8.52
C GLY A 43 2.40 -6.19 8.81
N GLN A 44 1.98 -5.81 10.02
CA GLN A 44 0.57 -5.74 10.38
C GLN A 44 -0.22 -4.75 9.51
N ASN A 45 0.39 -3.61 9.17
CA ASN A 45 -0.23 -2.64 8.26
C ASN A 45 -0.42 -3.23 6.86
N LEU A 46 0.57 -3.97 6.36
CA LEU A 46 0.47 -4.66 5.08
C LEU A 46 -0.64 -5.73 5.10
N ASP A 47 -0.72 -6.54 6.16
CA ASP A 47 -1.76 -7.57 6.32
C ASP A 47 -3.17 -6.95 6.27
N VAL A 48 -3.36 -5.79 6.91
CA VAL A 48 -4.64 -5.06 6.89
C VAL A 48 -4.95 -4.53 5.48
N MET A 49 -3.97 -3.97 4.77
CA MET A 49 -4.15 -3.51 3.40
C MET A 49 -4.52 -4.66 2.46
N ASP A 50 -3.82 -5.79 2.54
CA ASP A 50 -4.10 -6.98 1.74
C ASP A 50 -5.50 -7.56 2.03
N ALA A 51 -5.88 -7.61 3.30
CA ALA A 51 -7.22 -8.03 3.70
C ALA A 51 -8.31 -7.11 3.14
N ALA A 52 -8.08 -5.79 3.14
CA ALA A 52 -9.00 -4.81 2.57
C ALA A 52 -9.16 -4.99 1.05
N VAL A 53 -8.04 -5.12 0.32
CA VAL A 53 -8.05 -5.40 -1.12
C VAL A 53 -8.82 -6.68 -1.42
N LYS A 54 -8.55 -7.77 -0.69
CA LYS A 54 -9.24 -9.05 -0.88
C LYS A 54 -10.75 -8.91 -0.65
N ARG A 55 -11.15 -8.33 0.49
CA ARG A 55 -12.56 -8.13 0.85
C ARG A 55 -13.32 -7.30 -0.19
N SER A 56 -12.70 -6.25 -0.73
CA SER A 56 -13.33 -5.37 -1.72
C SER A 56 -13.64 -6.06 -3.05
N GLN A 57 -12.95 -7.15 -3.35
CA GLN A 57 -12.99 -7.87 -4.63
C GLN A 57 -13.80 -9.18 -4.57
N GLU A 58 -14.24 -9.58 -3.38
CA GLU A 58 -15.01 -10.79 -3.14
C GLU A 58 -16.52 -10.49 -3.09
N GLY A 59 -17.34 -11.46 -3.51
CA GLY A 59 -18.80 -11.32 -3.51
C GLY A 59 -19.28 -10.09 -4.29
N ALA A 60 -20.08 -9.25 -3.63
CA ALA A 60 -20.56 -7.98 -4.17
C ALA A 60 -19.57 -6.81 -3.92
N GLY A 61 -18.46 -7.04 -3.22
CA GLY A 61 -17.53 -6.02 -2.75
C GLY A 61 -18.01 -5.32 -1.48
N VAL A 62 -17.37 -4.19 -1.16
CA VAL A 62 -17.67 -3.35 0.01
C VAL A 62 -18.53 -2.16 -0.41
N PHE A 63 -19.46 -1.76 0.45
CA PHE A 63 -20.37 -0.63 0.23
C PHE A 63 -20.24 0.41 1.33
N SER A 64 -20.46 1.67 0.96
CA SER A 64 -20.49 2.76 1.93
C SER A 64 -21.66 2.59 2.90
N PRO A 65 -21.59 3.18 4.11
CA PRO A 65 -22.68 3.08 5.09
C PRO A 65 -24.03 3.59 4.57
N THR A 66 -24.02 4.53 3.61
CA THR A 66 -25.23 5.07 2.98
C THR A 66 -25.76 4.18 1.85
N GLY A 67 -24.98 3.20 1.39
CA GLY A 67 -25.31 2.32 0.27
C GLY A 67 -25.26 3.00 -1.11
N LEU A 68 -24.85 4.28 -1.20
CA LEU A 68 -24.83 5.03 -2.46
C LEU A 68 -23.65 4.65 -3.37
N THR A 69 -22.58 4.12 -2.77
CA THR A 69 -21.34 3.76 -3.47
C THR A 69 -20.84 2.41 -2.97
N GLY A 70 -20.11 1.69 -3.82
CA GLY A 70 -19.55 0.39 -3.46
C GLY A 70 -19.59 -0.65 -4.56
N GLY A 71 -18.88 -1.76 -4.32
CA GLY A 71 -18.81 -2.89 -5.23
C GLY A 71 -17.97 -2.67 -6.49
N ASP A 72 -17.34 -1.50 -6.65
CA ASP A 72 -16.57 -1.16 -7.83
C ASP A 72 -15.36 -2.07 -8.04
N ALA A 73 -14.62 -2.39 -6.98
CA ALA A 73 -13.49 -3.33 -7.07
C ALA A 73 -13.93 -4.74 -7.53
N ALA A 74 -15.06 -5.24 -7.03
CA ALA A 74 -15.65 -6.51 -7.48
C ALA A 74 -16.15 -6.45 -8.94
N ARG A 75 -16.76 -5.33 -9.35
CA ARG A 75 -17.18 -5.11 -10.74
C ARG A 75 -15.97 -5.04 -11.67
N LEU A 76 -14.91 -4.36 -11.26
CA LEU A 76 -13.70 -4.20 -12.06
C LEU A 76 -12.96 -5.52 -12.21
N LYS A 77 -12.93 -6.36 -11.16
CA LYS A 77 -12.40 -7.72 -11.25
C LYS A 77 -13.09 -8.56 -12.33
N LYS A 78 -14.42 -8.47 -12.44
CA LYS A 78 -15.19 -9.15 -13.50
C LYS A 78 -14.84 -8.59 -14.88
N TYR A 79 -14.76 -7.26 -15.01
CA TYR A 79 -14.36 -6.61 -16.26
C TYR A 79 -12.95 -7.01 -16.70
N ARG A 80 -11.99 -7.01 -15.77
CA ARG A 80 -10.62 -7.45 -15.99
C ARG A 80 -10.54 -8.90 -16.43
N ALA A 81 -11.27 -9.80 -15.75
CA ALA A 81 -11.31 -11.23 -16.09
C ALA A 81 -11.88 -11.51 -17.50
N ALA A 82 -12.69 -10.61 -18.06
CA ALA A 82 -13.20 -10.74 -19.43
C ALA A 82 -12.12 -10.50 -20.51
N GLY A 83 -10.93 -10.00 -20.14
CA GLY A 83 -9.78 -9.84 -21.02
C GLY A 83 -9.90 -8.75 -22.09
N LYS A 84 -10.99 -7.97 -22.09
CA LYS A 84 -11.27 -6.88 -23.05
C LYS A 84 -11.01 -5.51 -22.44
N THR A 85 -9.93 -5.38 -21.68
CA THR A 85 -9.57 -4.15 -20.97
C THR A 85 -8.90 -3.16 -21.91
N LEU A 86 -9.11 -1.85 -21.68
CA LEU A 86 -8.50 -0.80 -22.51
C LEU A 86 -6.98 -0.67 -22.28
N SER A 87 -6.53 -0.84 -21.04
CA SER A 87 -5.14 -0.54 -20.61
C SER A 87 -4.32 -1.78 -20.25
N GLY A 88 -4.76 -2.98 -20.64
CA GLY A 88 -4.09 -4.25 -20.34
C GLY A 88 -4.26 -4.71 -18.87
N ASP A 89 -3.78 -5.91 -18.57
CA ASP A 89 -4.09 -6.57 -17.29
C ASP A 89 -3.39 -5.91 -16.08
N LEU A 90 -2.11 -5.56 -16.23
CA LEU A 90 -1.31 -4.99 -15.15
C LEU A 90 -1.90 -3.67 -14.64
N MET A 91 -2.21 -2.74 -15.53
CA MET A 91 -2.82 -1.45 -15.16
C MET A 91 -4.18 -1.67 -14.50
N MET A 92 -5.01 -2.56 -15.06
CA MET A 92 -6.32 -2.86 -14.48
C MET A 92 -6.21 -3.54 -13.12
N SER A 93 -5.16 -4.33 -12.86
CA SER A 93 -4.89 -4.90 -11.55
C SER A 93 -4.58 -3.83 -10.50
N ALA A 94 -3.82 -2.80 -10.88
CA ALA A 94 -3.47 -1.68 -10.01
C ALA A 94 -4.71 -0.84 -9.68
N VAL A 95 -5.54 -0.51 -10.69
CA VAL A 95 -6.81 0.22 -10.47
C VAL A 95 -7.76 -0.59 -9.59
N GLN A 96 -7.84 -1.90 -9.80
CA GLN A 96 -8.68 -2.79 -8.98
C GLN A 96 -8.22 -2.85 -7.52
N ALA A 97 -6.92 -2.85 -7.26
CA ALA A 97 -6.39 -2.79 -5.89
C ALA A 97 -6.65 -1.43 -5.25
N ALA A 98 -6.42 -0.33 -5.97
CA ALA A 98 -6.62 1.03 -5.47
C ALA A 98 -8.08 1.34 -5.10
N LEU A 99 -9.04 0.87 -5.90
CA LEU A 99 -10.47 0.96 -5.56
C LEU A 99 -10.84 0.12 -4.32
N GLY A 100 -10.04 -0.86 -3.97
CA GLY A 100 -10.29 -1.76 -2.85
C GLY A 100 -9.93 -1.20 -1.48
N THR A 101 -9.08 -0.17 -1.45
CA THR A 101 -8.56 0.46 -0.22
C THR A 101 -9.07 1.89 -0.01
N ASN A 102 -9.97 2.39 -0.87
CA ASN A 102 -10.51 3.76 -0.83
C ASN A 102 -11.89 3.81 -0.13
#